data_AF-A0A1I7CUQ7-F1
#
_entry.id   AF-A0A1I7CUQ7-F1
#
_cell.length_a   1.000
_cell.length_b   1.000
_cell.length_c   1.000
_cell.angle_alpha   90.00
_cell.angle_beta   90.00
_cell.angle_gamma   90.00
#
_symmetry.space_group_name_H-M   'P 1'
#
loop_
_entity.id
_entity.type
_entity.pdbx_description
1 polymer ?
#
loop_
_entity_poly.entity_id
_entity_poly.type
_entity_poly.pdbx_seq_one_letter_code
_entity_poly.pdbx_strand_id
1 'polypeptide(L)'
;MSLVEKRSVTIRGHRTSYSLEKPFYDDLLAIATERGIALAALVAEVDETRPREANLSSALRLHVLEWAKQRTKNRGGRAMYGLIGRMIAQPGKRDELISIMTESSDAMPGCLSYVIATDPADDNAIWITEVWDNETSHKASLSLAAVQAAIARARPLIAGFDNRTETRPVSGYGLPGKP
;
A
#
# COMPACT_ATOMS: atom_id res chain seq x y z
N MET A 1 28.41 -16.23 -6.05
CA MET A 1 28.26 -16.05 -4.59
C MET A 1 27.02 -16.81 -4.14
N SER A 2 27.01 -17.39 -2.94
CA SER A 2 25.84 -18.08 -2.38
C SER A 2 24.75 -17.06 -2.05
N LEU A 3 23.50 -17.37 -2.41
CA LEU A 3 22.32 -16.56 -2.04
C LEU A 3 22.18 -16.43 -0.51
N VAL A 4 22.62 -17.46 0.22
CA VAL A 4 22.58 -17.53 1.68
C VAL A 4 23.96 -17.22 2.25
N GLU A 5 24.02 -16.22 3.14
CA GLU A 5 25.26 -15.73 3.74
C GLU A 5 25.27 -15.99 5.26
N LYS A 6 26.35 -16.62 5.74
CA LYS A 6 26.57 -16.91 7.15
C LYS A 6 27.00 -15.65 7.91
N ARG A 7 26.40 -15.42 9.07
CA ARG A 7 26.69 -14.32 9.99
C ARG A 7 26.86 -14.85 11.40
N SER A 8 27.61 -14.12 12.22
CA SER A 8 27.78 -14.41 13.65
C SER A 8 27.45 -13.18 14.47
N VAL A 9 26.86 -13.41 15.63
CA VAL A 9 26.53 -12.39 16.62
C VAL A 9 26.78 -12.94 18.02
N THR A 10 27.13 -12.06 18.96
CA THR A 10 27.18 -12.44 20.38
C THR A 10 25.84 -12.08 21.01
N ILE A 11 25.14 -13.08 21.53
CA ILE A 11 23.89 -12.91 22.28
C ILE A 11 24.09 -13.53 23.66
N ARG A 12 23.66 -12.84 24.74
CA ARG A 12 23.72 -13.36 26.12
C ARG A 12 25.09 -13.99 26.49
N GLY A 13 26.19 -13.36 26.06
CA GLY A 13 27.55 -13.81 26.36
C GLY A 13 28.08 -14.99 25.53
N HIS A 14 27.30 -15.58 24.62
CA HIS A 14 27.76 -16.67 23.75
C HIS A 14 27.67 -16.30 22.26
N ARG A 15 28.60 -16.83 21.47
CA ARG A 15 28.65 -16.59 20.03
C ARG A 15 27.67 -17.53 19.32
N THR A 16 26.71 -16.94 18.62
CA THR A 16 25.70 -17.65 17.84
C THR A 16 25.86 -17.31 16.37
N SER A 17 25.63 -18.29 15.49
CA SER A 17 25.69 -18.08 14.04
C SER A 17 24.38 -18.46 13.38
N TYR A 18 24.03 -17.74 12.32
CA TYR A 18 22.86 -17.97 11.49
C TYR A 18 23.19 -17.66 10.03
N SER A 19 22.37 -18.14 9.11
CA SER A 19 22.60 -17.94 7.68
C SER A 19 21.32 -17.50 6.99
N LEU A 20 21.37 -16.34 6.34
CA LEU A 20 20.21 -15.68 5.72
C LEU A 20 20.56 -15.11 4.36
N GLU A 21 19.54 -15.02 3.51
CA GLU A 21 19.58 -14.21 2.29
C GLU A 21 19.67 -12.73 2.65
N LYS A 22 20.33 -11.94 1.81
CA LYS A 22 20.52 -10.50 2.04
C LYS A 22 19.21 -9.73 2.32
N PRO A 23 18.09 -9.96 1.62
CA PRO A 23 16.84 -9.26 1.91
C PRO A 23 16.33 -9.48 3.34
N PHE A 24 16.37 -10.71 3.86
CA PHE A 24 15.97 -10.99 5.25
C PHE A 24 16.89 -10.30 6.26
N TYR A 25 18.18 -10.19 5.96
CA TYR A 25 19.12 -9.47 6.83
C TYR A 25 18.87 -7.97 6.83
N ASP A 26 18.63 -7.38 5.67
CA ASP A 26 18.32 -5.95 5.55
C ASP A 26 17.01 -5.61 6.28
N ASP A 27 15.99 -6.47 6.20
CA ASP A 27 14.74 -6.29 6.95
C ASP A 27 14.93 -6.46 8.46
N LEU A 28 15.79 -7.37 8.93
CA LEU A 28 16.14 -7.44 10.37
C LEU A 28 16.79 -6.14 10.87
N LEU A 29 17.64 -5.52 10.06
CA LEU A 29 18.22 -4.20 10.38
C LEU A 29 17.13 -3.12 10.42
N ALA A 30 16.18 -3.14 9.49
CA ALA A 30 15.06 -2.21 9.48
C ALA A 30 14.18 -2.37 10.74
N ILE A 31 13.86 -3.61 11.13
CA ILE A 31 13.11 -3.92 12.36
C ILE A 31 13.85 -3.39 13.60
N ALA A 32 15.14 -3.68 13.72
CA ALA A 32 15.94 -3.25 14.86
C ALA A 32 15.99 -1.71 14.95
N THR A 33 16.14 -1.04 13.80
CA THR A 33 16.12 0.43 13.71
C THR A 33 14.76 1.00 14.09
N GLU A 34 13.66 0.45 13.58
CA GLU A 34 12.30 0.88 13.91
C GLU A 34 11.98 0.72 15.41
N ARG A 35 12.52 -0.32 16.04
CA ARG A 35 12.38 -0.58 17.48
C ARG A 35 13.39 0.16 18.36
N GLY A 36 14.39 0.83 17.77
CA GLY A 36 15.46 1.50 18.52
C GLY A 36 16.37 0.56 19.32
N ILE A 37 16.55 -0.69 18.86
CA ILE A 37 17.39 -1.70 19.54
C ILE A 37 18.54 -2.17 18.65
N ALA A 38 19.57 -2.76 19.24
CA ALA A 38 20.64 -3.40 18.47
C ALA A 38 20.15 -4.68 17.78
N LEU A 39 20.69 -4.99 16.59
CA LEU A 39 20.38 -6.25 15.89
C LEU A 39 20.65 -7.48 16.77
N ALA A 40 21.71 -7.45 17.59
CA ALA A 40 22.01 -8.52 18.53
C ALA A 40 20.90 -8.74 19.57
N ALA A 41 20.26 -7.65 20.04
CA ALA A 41 19.14 -7.74 20.97
C ALA A 41 17.91 -8.38 20.28
N LEU A 42 17.60 -7.94 19.06
CA LEU A 42 16.53 -8.54 18.25
C LEU A 42 16.76 -10.04 18.02
N VAL A 43 17.98 -10.42 17.64
CA VAL A 43 18.34 -11.84 17.44
C VAL A 43 18.23 -12.62 18.76
N ALA A 44 18.64 -12.04 19.89
CA ALA A 44 18.55 -12.67 21.21
C ALA A 44 17.10 -12.88 21.69
N GLU A 45 16.18 -12.00 21.30
CA GLU A 45 14.75 -12.17 21.57
C GLU A 45 14.18 -13.31 20.73
N VAL A 46 14.44 -13.31 19.42
CA VAL A 46 13.95 -14.38 18.52
C VAL A 46 14.54 -15.74 18.90
N ASP A 47 15.81 -15.78 19.31
CA ASP A 47 16.49 -17.00 19.78
C ASP A 47 15.83 -17.59 21.04
N GLU A 48 15.33 -16.74 21.94
CA GLU A 48 14.64 -17.15 23.17
C GLU A 48 13.20 -17.59 22.94
N THR A 49 12.47 -16.89 22.07
CA THR A 49 11.04 -17.15 21.87
C THR A 49 10.73 -18.18 20.78
N ARG A 50 11.72 -18.65 20.02
CA ARG A 50 11.48 -19.61 18.94
C ARG A 50 11.01 -20.97 19.48
N PRO A 51 10.22 -21.74 18.69
CA PRO A 51 9.94 -23.14 19.01
C PRO A 51 11.23 -23.95 19.15
N ARG A 52 11.24 -24.93 20.07
CA ARG A 52 12.42 -25.78 20.32
C ARG A 52 12.89 -26.55 19.09
N GLU A 53 11.95 -26.93 18.21
CA GLU A 53 12.23 -27.63 16.96
C GLU A 53 12.87 -26.72 15.87
N ALA A 54 12.78 -25.40 16.02
CA ALA A 54 13.16 -24.46 14.97
C ALA A 54 14.61 -24.00 15.11
N ASN A 55 15.35 -23.98 13.99
CA ASN A 55 16.67 -23.34 13.96
C ASN A 55 16.56 -21.80 13.90
N LEU A 56 17.61 -21.10 14.34
CA LEU A 56 17.64 -19.63 14.39
C LEU A 56 17.35 -18.98 13.03
N SER A 57 17.92 -19.51 11.96
CA SER A 57 17.76 -18.93 10.61
C SER A 57 16.30 -18.98 10.16
N SER A 58 15.59 -20.10 10.39
CA SER A 58 14.16 -20.21 10.10
C SER A 58 13.33 -19.30 10.99
N ALA A 59 13.64 -19.23 12.29
CA ALA A 59 12.95 -18.34 13.21
C ALA A 59 13.08 -16.86 12.81
N LEU A 60 14.27 -16.43 12.38
CA LEU A 60 14.52 -15.06 11.90
C LEU A 60 13.75 -14.75 10.61
N ARG A 61 13.71 -15.68 9.64
CA ARG A 61 12.90 -15.49 8.41
C ARG A 61 11.42 -15.34 8.72
N LEU A 62 10.88 -16.18 9.61
CA LEU A 62 9.47 -16.10 10.02
C LEU A 62 9.18 -14.81 10.79
N HIS A 63 10.12 -14.34 11.63
CA HIS A 63 9.99 -13.07 12.32
C HIS A 63 9.88 -11.89 11.35
N VAL A 64 10.76 -11.85 10.33
CA VAL A 64 10.70 -10.84 9.26
C VAL A 64 9.38 -10.92 8.49
N LEU A 65 8.94 -12.14 8.13
CA LEU A 65 7.68 -12.32 7.41
C LEU A 65 6.47 -11.80 8.21
N GLU A 66 6.42 -12.09 9.51
CA GLU A 66 5.34 -11.60 10.36
C GLU A 66 5.39 -10.09 10.55
N TRP A 67 6.58 -9.49 10.72
CA TRP A 67 6.73 -8.03 10.73
C TRP A 67 6.24 -7.39 9.42
N ALA A 68 6.64 -7.94 8.27
CA ALA A 68 6.20 -7.45 6.97
C ALA A 68 4.67 -7.54 6.79
N LYS A 69 4.05 -8.64 7.24
CA LYS A 69 2.59 -8.80 7.23
C LYS A 69 1.87 -7.89 8.24
N GLN A 70 2.48 -7.57 9.37
CA GLN A 70 1.89 -6.65 10.34
C GLN A 70 1.88 -5.21 9.81
N ARG A 71 2.89 -4.82 9.02
CA ARG A 71 2.90 -3.50 8.34
C ARG A 71 1.75 -3.33 7.34
N THR A 72 1.30 -4.41 6.70
CA THR A 72 0.12 -4.34 5.82
C THR A 72 -1.19 -4.32 6.60
N LYS A 73 -1.25 -4.94 7.79
CA LYS A 73 -2.41 -4.88 8.70
C LYS A 73 -2.55 -3.51 9.40
N ASN A 74 -1.46 -2.94 9.91
CA ASN A 74 -1.48 -1.67 10.64
C ASN A 74 -1.76 -0.42 9.77
N ARG A 75 -1.84 -0.57 8.44
CA ARG A 75 -2.39 0.47 7.57
C ARG A 75 -3.89 0.73 7.82
N GLY A 76 -4.61 -0.23 8.42
CA GLY A 76 -6.04 -0.12 8.74
C GLY A 76 -6.39 0.81 9.90
N GLY A 77 -5.40 1.26 10.68
CA GLY A 77 -5.61 2.17 11.82
C GLY A 77 -5.51 3.66 11.48
N ARG A 78 -5.13 4.02 10.25
CA ARG A 78 -5.01 5.42 9.81
C ARG A 78 -6.33 5.85 9.16
N ALA A 79 -6.82 7.05 9.49
CA ALA A 79 -8.07 7.56 8.93
C ALA A 79 -7.95 7.71 7.41
N MET A 80 -8.59 6.80 6.67
CA MET A 80 -8.67 6.86 5.21
C MET A 80 -9.53 8.03 4.75
N TYR A 81 -9.24 8.51 3.55
CA TYR A 81 -10.02 9.54 2.87
C TYR A 81 -10.67 8.92 1.63
N GLY A 82 -11.95 9.20 1.38
CA GLY A 82 -12.66 8.65 0.23
C GLY A 82 -13.45 9.70 -0.52
N LEU A 83 -13.67 9.44 -1.81
CA LEU A 83 -14.49 10.27 -2.69
C LEU A 83 -15.47 9.40 -3.46
N ILE A 84 -16.70 9.88 -3.58
CA ILE A 84 -17.70 9.34 -4.49
C ILE A 84 -18.16 10.49 -5.38
N GLY A 85 -17.82 10.39 -6.66
CA GLY A 85 -18.14 11.37 -7.68
C GLY A 85 -19.05 10.80 -8.77
N ARG A 86 -19.91 11.65 -9.31
CA ARG A 86 -20.67 11.38 -10.54
C ARG A 86 -20.32 12.45 -11.57
N MET A 87 -19.81 12.02 -12.72
CA MET A 87 -19.48 12.89 -13.85
C MET A 87 -20.38 12.55 -15.03
N ILE A 88 -20.78 13.57 -15.79
CA ILE A 88 -21.55 13.42 -17.02
C ILE A 88 -20.62 13.76 -18.18
N ALA A 89 -20.40 12.78 -19.06
CA ALA A 89 -19.68 12.99 -20.31
C ALA A 89 -20.55 13.73 -21.33
N GLN A 90 -19.92 14.34 -22.33
CA GLN A 90 -20.63 14.77 -23.52
C GLN A 90 -21.25 13.56 -24.25
N PRO A 91 -22.35 13.74 -24.99
CA PRO A 91 -22.98 12.67 -25.76
C PRO A 91 -21.97 11.90 -26.64
N GLY A 92 -21.91 10.58 -26.46
CA GLY A 92 -21.00 9.70 -27.22
C GLY A 92 -19.52 9.77 -26.80
N LYS A 93 -19.18 10.49 -25.72
CA LYS A 93 -17.79 10.65 -25.23
C LYS A 93 -17.47 9.87 -23.96
N ARG A 94 -18.44 9.14 -23.39
CA ARG A 94 -18.28 8.41 -22.12
C ARG A 94 -17.09 7.45 -22.15
N ASP A 95 -16.99 6.60 -23.16
CA ASP A 95 -15.97 5.55 -23.19
C ASP A 95 -14.56 6.13 -23.43
N GLU A 96 -14.46 7.23 -24.19
CA GLU A 96 -13.22 7.99 -24.37
C GLU A 96 -12.76 8.63 -23.04
N LEU A 97 -13.70 9.20 -22.27
CA LEU A 97 -13.43 9.72 -20.93
C LEU A 97 -12.96 8.62 -19.97
N ILE A 98 -13.61 7.45 -19.96
CA ILE A 98 -13.21 6.30 -19.15
C ILE A 98 -11.78 5.86 -19.49
N SER A 99 -11.43 5.78 -20.78
CA SER A 99 -10.07 5.42 -21.21
C SER A 99 -9.01 6.37 -20.63
N ILE A 100 -9.22 7.68 -20.79
CA ILE A 100 -8.27 8.70 -20.30
C ILE A 100 -8.09 8.61 -18.79
N MET A 101 -9.18 8.42 -18.04
CA MET A 101 -9.13 8.34 -16.58
C MET A 101 -8.43 7.06 -16.11
N THR A 102 -8.65 5.95 -16.81
CA THR A 102 -8.04 4.65 -16.50
C THR A 102 -6.53 4.66 -16.76
N GLU A 103 -6.05 5.32 -17.82
CA GLU A 103 -4.60 5.47 -18.09
C GLU A 103 -3.83 6.14 -16.94
N SER A 104 -4.51 6.98 -16.15
CA SER A 104 -3.90 7.74 -15.06
C SER A 104 -4.04 7.11 -13.68
N SER A 105 -4.80 6.02 -13.53
CA SER A 105 -5.13 5.45 -12.22
C SER A 105 -3.96 4.72 -11.54
N ASP A 106 -3.03 4.17 -12.32
CA ASP A 106 -1.97 3.28 -11.80
C ASP A 106 -0.79 4.02 -11.14
N ALA A 107 -0.73 5.35 -11.24
CA ALA A 107 0.42 6.15 -10.83
C ALA A 107 0.12 7.16 -9.73
N MET A 108 -0.76 6.83 -8.77
CA MET A 108 -1.16 7.74 -7.69
C MET A 108 -0.74 7.21 -6.32
N PRO A 109 0.43 7.63 -5.78
CA PRO A 109 0.86 7.23 -4.45
C PRO A 109 -0.19 7.53 -3.39
N GLY A 110 -0.50 6.54 -2.56
CA GLY A 110 -1.52 6.63 -1.51
C GLY A 110 -2.94 6.35 -1.98
N CYS A 111 -3.19 6.18 -3.28
CA CYS A 111 -4.45 5.63 -3.78
C CYS A 111 -4.51 4.13 -3.46
N LEU A 112 -5.54 3.73 -2.73
CA LEU A 112 -5.78 2.34 -2.30
C LEU A 112 -6.80 1.63 -3.18
N SER A 113 -7.76 2.38 -3.73
CA SER A 113 -8.75 1.90 -4.68
C SER A 113 -9.23 3.06 -5.53
N TYR A 114 -9.38 2.80 -6.83
CA TYR A 114 -9.94 3.73 -7.79
C TYR A 114 -10.82 2.93 -8.75
N VAL A 115 -12.13 3.15 -8.70
CA VAL A 115 -13.09 2.40 -9.52
C VAL A 115 -13.88 3.38 -10.34
N ILE A 116 -13.92 3.13 -11.65
CA ILE A 116 -14.79 3.83 -12.60
C ILE A 116 -15.88 2.85 -13.02
N ALA A 117 -17.15 3.26 -12.94
CA ALA A 117 -18.29 2.47 -13.34
C ALA A 117 -19.20 3.27 -14.28
N THR A 118 -19.81 2.59 -15.25
CA THR A 118 -20.88 3.16 -16.07
C THR A 118 -22.19 3.17 -15.29
N ASP A 119 -23.05 4.15 -15.58
CA ASP A 119 -24.41 4.18 -15.07
C ASP A 119 -25.36 3.45 -16.04
N PRO A 120 -26.02 2.35 -15.65
CA PRO A 120 -26.93 1.64 -16.54
C PRO A 120 -28.21 2.43 -16.88
N ALA A 121 -28.51 3.49 -16.11
CA ALA A 121 -29.66 4.35 -16.36
C ALA A 121 -29.32 5.59 -17.21
N ASP A 122 -28.05 5.83 -17.51
CA ASP A 122 -27.58 7.05 -18.17
C ASP A 122 -26.33 6.77 -19.02
N ASP A 123 -26.51 6.82 -20.34
CA ASP A 123 -25.47 6.53 -21.33
C ASP A 123 -24.27 7.48 -21.26
N ASN A 124 -24.40 8.62 -20.58
CA ASN A 124 -23.34 9.61 -20.47
C ASN A 124 -22.71 9.66 -19.08
N ALA A 125 -23.30 9.04 -18.07
CA ALA A 125 -22.80 9.13 -16.70
C ALA A 125 -21.76 8.06 -16.37
N ILE A 126 -20.79 8.49 -15.56
CA ILE A 126 -19.84 7.61 -14.88
C ILE A 126 -19.81 7.91 -13.38
N TRP A 127 -19.60 6.85 -12.62
CA TRP A 127 -19.35 6.88 -11.19
C TRP A 127 -17.88 6.63 -10.93
N ILE A 128 -17.30 7.44 -10.05
CA ILE A 128 -15.91 7.31 -9.61
C ILE A 128 -15.92 7.15 -8.10
N THR A 129 -15.39 6.03 -7.62
CA THR A 129 -15.21 5.78 -6.19
C THR A 129 -13.75 5.59 -5.88
N GLU A 130 -13.25 6.39 -4.93
CA GLU A 130 -11.84 6.44 -4.58
C GLU A 130 -11.65 6.19 -3.09
N VAL A 131 -10.60 5.47 -2.75
CA VAL A 131 -10.12 5.29 -1.37
C VAL A 131 -8.65 5.62 -1.33
N TRP A 132 -8.27 6.50 -0.41
CA TRP A 132 -6.92 6.99 -0.21
C TRP A 132 -6.47 6.71 1.22
N ASP A 133 -5.16 6.51 1.41
CA ASP A 133 -4.56 6.31 2.72
C ASP A 133 -4.71 7.55 3.63
N ASN A 134 -4.82 8.75 3.03
CA ASN A 134 -5.15 10.01 3.68
C ASN A 134 -5.50 11.11 2.64
N GLU A 135 -6.07 12.23 3.11
CA GLU A 135 -6.47 13.37 2.27
C GLU A 135 -5.26 14.07 1.60
N THR A 136 -4.10 14.11 2.26
CA THR A 136 -2.89 14.74 1.72
C THR A 136 -2.39 14.01 0.48
N SER A 137 -2.41 12.67 0.47
CA SER A 137 -2.05 11.86 -0.70
C SER A 137 -2.97 12.15 -1.89
N HIS A 138 -4.28 12.26 -1.66
CA HIS A 138 -5.23 12.67 -2.70
C HIS A 138 -4.91 14.08 -3.23
N LYS A 139 -4.69 15.07 -2.36
CA LYS A 139 -4.35 16.44 -2.80
C LYS A 139 -3.03 16.48 -3.58
N ALA A 140 -2.04 15.69 -3.16
CA ALA A 140 -0.74 15.62 -3.82
C ALA A 140 -0.82 14.97 -5.21
N SER A 141 -1.72 14.00 -5.40
CA SER A 141 -1.89 13.30 -6.67
C SER A 141 -2.31 14.27 -7.79
N LEU A 142 -3.11 15.29 -7.47
CA LEU A 142 -3.55 16.30 -8.41
C LEU A 142 -2.39 17.11 -9.02
N SER A 143 -1.22 17.15 -8.37
CA SER A 143 -0.04 17.85 -8.90
C SER A 143 0.86 16.97 -9.78
N LEU A 144 0.56 15.67 -9.90
CA LEU A 144 1.36 14.75 -10.71
C LEU A 144 1.18 15.06 -12.20
N ALA A 145 2.27 15.05 -12.96
CA ALA A 145 2.26 15.39 -14.39
C ALA A 145 1.30 14.49 -15.20
N ALA A 146 1.27 13.18 -14.89
CA ALA A 146 0.35 12.24 -15.53
C ALA A 146 -1.13 12.57 -15.24
N VAL A 147 -1.45 12.92 -14.00
CA VAL A 147 -2.81 13.30 -13.58
C VAL A 147 -3.23 14.62 -14.22
N GLN A 148 -2.35 15.63 -14.24
CA GLN A 148 -2.61 16.90 -14.93
C GLN A 148 -2.85 16.72 -16.43
N ALA A 149 -2.05 15.87 -17.09
CA ALA A 149 -2.24 15.55 -18.50
C ALA A 149 -3.57 14.82 -18.76
N ALA A 150 -3.97 13.90 -17.87
CA ALA A 150 -5.27 13.25 -17.95
C ALA A 150 -6.42 14.24 -17.75
N ILE A 151 -6.36 15.13 -16.76
CA ILE A 151 -7.35 16.19 -16.52
C ILE A 151 -7.49 17.08 -17.75
N ALA A 152 -6.38 17.49 -18.38
CA ALA A 152 -6.40 18.34 -19.56
C ALA A 152 -7.12 17.67 -20.75
N ARG A 153 -6.92 16.36 -20.96
CA ARG A 153 -7.60 15.58 -22.01
C ARG A 153 -9.06 15.27 -21.67
N ALA A 154 -9.37 15.02 -20.39
CA ALA A 154 -10.69 14.65 -19.92
C ALA A 154 -11.66 15.84 -19.86
N ARG A 155 -11.19 17.02 -19.43
CA ARG A 155 -12.00 18.25 -19.30
C ARG A 155 -12.93 18.55 -20.48
N PRO A 156 -12.46 18.56 -21.74
CA PRO A 156 -13.32 18.85 -22.88
C PRO A 156 -14.37 17.76 -23.16
N LEU A 157 -14.26 16.57 -22.55
CA LEU A 157 -15.24 15.49 -22.71
C LEU A 157 -16.32 15.50 -21.61
N ILE A 158 -16.20 16.36 -20.60
CA ILE A 158 -17.11 16.43 -19.46
C ILE A 158 -18.17 17.50 -19.73
N ALA A 159 -19.44 17.11 -19.71
CA ALA A 159 -20.58 18.01 -19.79
C ALA A 159 -20.95 18.59 -18.42
N GLY A 160 -20.71 17.87 -17.34
CA GLY A 160 -21.03 18.34 -15.99
C GLY A 160 -20.57 17.42 -14.87
N PHE A 161 -20.70 17.94 -13.65
CA PHE A 161 -20.46 17.23 -12.40
C PHE A 161 -21.72 17.31 -11.56
N ASP A 162 -22.39 16.19 -11.36
CA ASP A 162 -23.65 16.16 -10.62
C ASP A 162 -23.43 16.05 -9.12
N ASN A 163 -22.39 15.33 -8.71
CA ASN A 163 -22.09 15.12 -7.31
C ASN A 163 -20.60 14.86 -7.08
N ARG A 164 -20.10 15.38 -5.95
CA ARG A 164 -18.82 15.03 -5.33
C ARG A 164 -19.02 14.97 -3.82
N THR A 165 -18.99 13.77 -3.26
CA THR A 165 -19.15 13.53 -1.81
C THR A 165 -17.86 13.00 -1.21
N GLU A 166 -17.37 13.68 -0.18
CA GLU A 166 -16.25 13.20 0.64
C GLU A 166 -16.76 12.17 1.65
N THR A 167 -16.01 11.09 1.82
CA THR A 167 -16.32 10.00 2.73
C THR A 167 -15.12 9.68 3.60
N ARG A 168 -15.36 8.99 4.72
CA ARG A 168 -14.32 8.42 5.55
C ARG A 168 -14.45 6.90 5.52
N PRO A 169 -13.77 6.20 4.60
CA PRO A 169 -13.76 4.75 4.57
C PRO A 169 -13.31 4.19 5.91
N VAL A 170 -14.08 3.25 6.46
CA VAL A 170 -13.76 2.59 7.74
C VAL A 170 -13.33 1.13 7.51
N SER A 171 -13.89 0.48 6.50
CA SER A 171 -13.57 -0.91 6.14
C SER A 171 -13.96 -1.20 4.70
N GLY A 172 -13.29 -2.18 4.07
CA GLY A 172 -13.68 -2.75 2.80
C GLY A 172 -12.90 -4.03 2.51
N TYR A 173 -13.48 -4.96 1.76
CA TYR A 173 -12.75 -6.12 1.27
C TYR A 173 -11.84 -5.72 0.11
N GLY A 174 -10.62 -6.26 0.05
CA GLY A 174 -9.63 -5.89 -0.97
C GLY A 174 -8.84 -4.61 -0.68
N LEU A 175 -9.25 -3.80 0.31
CA LEU A 175 -8.45 -2.70 0.83
C LEU A 175 -7.37 -3.23 1.80
N PRO A 176 -6.17 -2.62 1.84
CA PRO A 176 -5.15 -2.99 2.81
C PRO A 176 -5.63 -2.68 4.23
N GLY A 177 -5.20 -3.49 5.20
CA GLY A 177 -5.49 -3.22 6.62
C GLY A 177 -6.90 -3.56 7.07
N LYS A 178 -7.48 -4.67 6.60
CA LYS A 178 -8.66 -5.25 7.28
C LYS A 178 -8.34 -5.38 8.79
N PRO A 179 -9.23 -4.91 9.70
CA PRO A 179 -9.06 -5.19 11.13
C PRO A 179 -8.95 -6.69 11.39
#